data_AF-A0A9E5L3C3-F1
#
_entry.id   AF-A0A9E5L3C3-F1
#
_cell.length_a   1.000
_cell.length_b   1.000
_cell.length_c   1.000
_cell.angle_alpha   90.00
_cell.angle_beta   90.00
_cell.angle_gamma   90.00
#
_symmetry.space_group_name_H-M   'P 1'
#
loop_
_entity.id
_entity.type
_entity.pdbx_description
1 polymer ?
#
loop_
_entity_poly.entity_id
_entity_poly.type
_entity_poly.pdbx_seq_one_letter_code
_entity_poly.pdbx_strand_id
1 'polypeptide(L)'
;MLYQLFTYLDQHMDLPGTGLWQFLTFRAGLAIMIALTISLVFGGKLIAILRKAQAGESIRDLGLEGQLEKSGTPTMGGIIILGAIVVPVLLVADLANIYIQLLLLTTLWMGGIGFADDYIKVYKKNKQGLR
;
A
#
# COMPACT_ATOMS: atom_id res chain seq x y z
N MET A 1 -13.69 7.67 4.26
CA MET A 1 -15.06 7.41 3.76
C MET A 1 -16.01 7.02 4.89
N LEU A 2 -15.66 6.02 5.70
CA LEU A 2 -16.48 5.58 6.83
C LEU A 2 -16.64 6.70 7.87
N TYR A 3 -15.59 7.49 8.11
CA TYR A 3 -15.69 8.67 8.98
C TYR A 3 -16.86 9.58 8.59
N GLN A 4 -16.94 9.99 7.32
CA GLN A 4 -18.00 10.86 6.81
C GLN A 4 -19.38 10.20 6.90
N LEU A 5 -19.47 8.89 6.62
CA LEU A 5 -20.71 8.12 6.73
C LEU A 5 -21.22 8.05 8.18
N PHE A 6 -20.34 7.70 9.12
CA PHE A 6 -20.71 7.58 10.53
C PHE A 6 -21.00 8.94 11.17
N THR A 7 -20.32 10.02 10.76
CA THR A 7 -20.67 11.39 11.17
C THR A 7 -22.04 11.82 10.64
N TYR A 8 -22.39 11.46 9.40
CA TYR A 8 -23.71 11.74 8.85
C TYR A 8 -24.81 10.99 9.62
N LEU A 9 -24.59 9.71 9.92
CA LEU A 9 -25.51 8.85 10.67
C LEU A 9 -25.68 9.31 12.12
N ASP A 10 -24.62 9.81 12.75
CA ASP A 10 -24.66 10.43 14.08
C ASP A 10 -25.63 11.62 14.09
N GLN A 11 -25.45 12.54 13.13
CA GLN A 11 -26.21 13.79 13.05
C GLN A 11 -27.70 13.60 12.72
N HIS A 12 -28.05 12.52 12.02
CA HIS A 12 -29.43 12.32 11.51
C HIS A 12 -30.20 11.20 12.23
N MET A 13 -29.52 10.20 12.79
CA MET A 13 -30.18 9.02 13.36
C MET A 13 -29.79 8.71 14.80
N ASP A 14 -28.92 9.54 15.43
CA ASP A 14 -28.51 9.44 16.85
C ASP A 14 -28.17 8.00 17.27
N LEU A 15 -27.46 7.30 16.37
CA LEU A 15 -27.13 5.88 16.50
C LEU A 15 -26.07 5.68 17.60
N PRO A 16 -26.29 4.83 18.61
CA PRO A 16 -25.30 4.61 19.65
C PRO A 16 -24.01 4.01 19.08
N GLY A 17 -22.86 4.67 19.33
CA GLY A 17 -21.52 4.22 18.95
C GLY A 17 -20.86 4.98 17.78
N THR A 18 -21.61 5.83 17.08
CA THR A 18 -21.11 6.74 16.03
C THR A 18 -20.08 7.75 16.56
N GLY A 19 -20.26 8.24 17.79
CA GLY A 19 -19.34 9.18 18.44
C GLY A 19 -17.89 8.68 18.55
N LEU A 20 -17.66 7.37 18.56
CA LEU A 20 -16.32 6.78 18.59
C LEU A 20 -15.48 7.18 17.36
N TRP A 21 -16.13 7.39 16.21
CA TRP A 21 -15.47 7.76 14.96
C TRP A 21 -14.95 9.20 14.97
N GLN A 22 -15.42 10.05 15.88
CA GLN A 22 -14.93 11.42 16.04
C GLN A 22 -13.50 11.43 16.64
N PHE A 23 -13.19 10.46 17.51
CA PHE A 23 -11.87 10.38 18.14
C PHE A 23 -10.77 10.02 17.14
N LEU A 24 -9.71 10.81 17.13
CA LEU A 24 -8.55 10.57 16.28
C LEU A 24 -7.82 9.26 16.66
N THR A 25 -7.68 8.99 17.95
CA THR A 25 -7.01 7.79 18.48
C THR A 25 -7.70 6.51 18.05
N PHE A 26 -9.04 6.48 18.09
CA PHE A 26 -9.83 5.34 17.63
C PHE A 26 -9.61 5.09 16.14
N ARG A 27 -9.72 6.13 15.31
CA ARG A 27 -9.46 6.06 13.87
C ARG A 27 -8.04 5.60 13.55
N ALA A 28 -7.04 6.13 14.26
CA ALA A 28 -5.65 5.75 14.07
C ALA A 28 -5.41 4.27 14.43
N GLY A 29 -5.94 3.81 15.57
CA GLY A 29 -5.86 2.41 15.99
C GLY A 29 -6.51 1.47 14.98
N LEU A 30 -7.70 1.82 14.50
CA LEU A 30 -8.42 1.03 13.51
C LEU A 30 -7.67 1.00 12.17
N ALA A 31 -7.07 2.12 11.74
CA ALA A 31 -6.25 2.16 10.54
C ALA A 31 -5.01 1.24 10.65
N ILE A 32 -4.33 1.23 11.79
CA ILE A 32 -3.19 0.34 12.06
C ILE A 32 -3.63 -1.13 12.00
N MET A 33 -4.75 -1.46 12.65
CA MET A 33 -5.26 -2.84 12.66
C MET A 33 -5.61 -3.33 11.25
N ILE A 34 -6.24 -2.48 10.43
CA ILE A 34 -6.54 -2.81 9.03
C ILE A 34 -5.24 -2.96 8.23
N ALA A 35 -4.29 -2.03 8.37
CA ALA A 35 -2.99 -2.08 7.68
C ALA A 35 -2.24 -3.39 7.98
N LEU A 36 -2.19 -3.76 9.26
CA LEU A 36 -1.57 -4.98 9.73
C LEU A 36 -2.28 -6.23 9.18
N THR A 37 -3.60 -6.24 9.22
CA THR A 37 -4.41 -7.35 8.68
C THR A 37 -4.16 -7.52 7.19
N ILE A 38 -4.12 -6.43 6.42
CA ILE A 38 -3.80 -6.46 5.00
C ILE A 38 -2.41 -7.05 4.77
N SER A 39 -1.41 -6.55 5.49
CA SER A 39 -0.02 -6.98 5.35
C SER A 39 0.18 -8.46 5.70
N LEU A 40 -0.36 -8.91 6.84
CA LEU A 40 -0.16 -10.29 7.32
C LEU A 40 -0.98 -11.32 6.53
N VAL A 41 -2.26 -11.02 6.26
CA VAL A 41 -3.18 -12.00 5.63
C VAL A 41 -2.98 -12.04 4.11
N PHE A 42 -2.79 -10.89 3.47
CA PHE A 42 -2.69 -10.81 2.01
C PHE A 42 -1.25 -10.71 1.52
N GLY A 43 -0.28 -10.34 2.37
CA GLY A 43 1.12 -10.21 1.99
C GLY A 43 1.70 -11.47 1.36
N GLY A 44 1.49 -12.65 1.97
CA GLY A 44 1.97 -13.92 1.42
C GLY A 44 1.40 -14.25 0.04
N LYS A 45 0.10 -13.99 -0.19
CA LYS A 45 -0.54 -14.17 -1.50
C LYS A 45 0.00 -13.19 -2.53
N LEU A 46 0.18 -11.92 -2.15
CA LEU A 46 0.71 -10.89 -3.05
C LEU A 46 2.17 -11.20 -3.43
N ILE A 47 2.98 -11.64 -2.46
CA ILE A 47 4.36 -12.09 -2.70
C ILE A 47 4.38 -13.26 -3.70
N ALA A 48 3.51 -14.25 -3.56
CA ALA A 48 3.42 -15.38 -4.49
C ALA A 48 3.03 -14.94 -5.91
N ILE A 49 2.08 -13.99 -6.03
CA ILE A 49 1.67 -13.42 -7.32
C ILE A 49 2.83 -12.65 -7.95
N LEU A 50 3.52 -11.79 -7.19
CA LEU A 50 4.67 -11.03 -7.67
C LEU A 50 5.82 -11.94 -8.09
N ARG A 51 6.12 -12.99 -7.31
CA ARG A 51 7.13 -13.99 -7.65
C ARG A 51 6.78 -14.72 -8.95
N LYS A 52 5.50 -15.05 -9.18
CA LYS A 52 5.06 -15.66 -10.45
C LYS A 52 5.16 -14.68 -11.62
N ALA A 53 4.84 -13.41 -11.42
CA ALA A 53 5.00 -12.38 -12.44
C ALA A 53 6.47 -12.14 -12.82
N GLN A 54 7.40 -12.32 -11.86
CA GLN A 54 8.85 -12.19 -12.06
C GLN A 54 9.53 -13.49 -12.47
N ALA A 55 8.85 -14.64 -12.40
CA ALA A 55 9.41 -15.94 -12.79
C ALA A 55 9.78 -16.05 -14.28
N GLY A 56 9.45 -15.05 -15.11
CA GLY A 56 9.94 -14.91 -16.48
C GLY A 56 11.35 -14.30 -16.60
N GLU A 57 11.95 -13.82 -15.50
CA GLU A 57 13.32 -13.33 -15.48
C GLU A 57 14.30 -14.50 -15.29
N SER A 58 15.06 -14.82 -16.33
CA SER A 58 16.31 -15.55 -16.17
C SER A 58 17.22 -14.73 -15.26
N ILE A 59 17.44 -15.19 -14.03
CA ILE A 59 18.42 -14.62 -13.11
C ILE A 59 19.78 -14.79 -13.80
N ARG A 60 20.23 -13.75 -14.51
CA ARG A 60 21.53 -13.77 -15.18
C ARG A 60 22.57 -13.65 -14.09
N ASP A 61 23.32 -14.74 -13.90
CA ASP A 61 24.36 -14.83 -12.89
C ASP A 61 25.36 -13.66 -13.05
N LEU A 62 25.37 -12.77 -12.06
CA LEU A 62 26.26 -11.61 -12.03
C LEU A 62 27.60 -11.95 -11.34
N GLY A 63 27.80 -13.20 -10.87
CA GLY A 63 29.06 -13.65 -10.28
C GLY A 63 29.45 -12.94 -8.98
N LEU A 64 28.51 -12.28 -8.31
CA LEU A 64 28.73 -11.57 -7.04
C LEU A 64 28.34 -12.48 -5.86
N GLU A 65 29.22 -12.58 -4.85
CA GLU A 65 28.92 -13.27 -3.59
C GLU A 65 27.66 -12.67 -2.93
N GLY A 66 26.68 -13.52 -2.57
CA GLY A 66 25.39 -13.11 -1.99
C GLY A 66 24.25 -12.84 -2.99
N GLN A 67 24.49 -12.93 -4.31
CA GLN A 67 23.42 -12.87 -5.33
C GLN A 67 22.37 -13.98 -5.15
N LEU A 68 22.83 -15.18 -4.80
CA LEU A 68 21.99 -16.36 -4.62
C LEU A 68 21.02 -16.20 -3.42
N GLU A 69 21.37 -15.43 -2.40
CA GLU A 69 20.46 -15.17 -1.25
C GLU A 69 19.33 -14.20 -1.60
N LYS A 70 19.54 -13.28 -2.55
CA LYS A 70 18.48 -12.41 -3.10
C LYS A 70 17.68 -13.08 -4.22
N SER A 71 18.10 -14.27 -4.64
CA SER A 71 17.51 -15.05 -5.73
C SER A 71 16.18 -15.69 -5.29
N GLY A 72 15.12 -14.88 -5.20
CA GLY A 72 13.78 -15.37 -4.85
C GLY A 72 12.88 -14.38 -4.12
N THR A 73 13.43 -13.25 -3.66
CA THR A 73 12.64 -12.16 -3.07
C THR A 73 12.10 -11.26 -4.20
N PRO A 74 10.78 -11.08 -4.31
CA PRO A 74 10.23 -10.32 -5.44
C PRO A 74 10.58 -8.83 -5.35
N THR A 75 11.04 -8.26 -6.45
CA THR A 75 11.34 -6.83 -6.59
C THR A 75 10.07 -6.06 -6.98
N MET A 76 9.16 -5.83 -6.02
CA MET A 76 7.98 -4.94 -6.16
C MET A 76 7.17 -4.83 -4.85
N GLY A 77 7.79 -5.08 -3.68
CA GLY A 77 7.11 -5.09 -2.38
C GLY A 77 6.45 -3.75 -2.01
N GLY A 78 6.85 -2.64 -2.64
CA GLY A 78 6.24 -1.33 -2.46
C GLY A 78 4.74 -1.32 -2.75
N ILE A 79 4.24 -2.19 -3.64
CA ILE A 79 2.80 -2.30 -3.93
C ILE A 79 2.03 -2.81 -2.70
N ILE A 80 2.62 -3.74 -1.94
CA ILE A 80 2.01 -4.26 -0.70
C ILE A 80 1.90 -3.12 0.31
N ILE A 81 2.97 -2.34 0.47
CA ILE A 81 3.04 -1.22 1.40
C ILE A 81 2.03 -0.13 1.00
N LEU A 82 1.97 0.24 -0.28
CA LEU A 82 1.00 1.22 -0.78
C LEU A 82 -0.44 0.76 -0.53
N GLY A 83 -0.76 -0.50 -0.78
CA GLY A 83 -2.08 -1.07 -0.46
C GLY A 83 -2.39 -1.00 1.04
N ALA A 84 -1.42 -1.34 1.89
CA ALA A 84 -1.55 -1.31 3.35
C ALA A 84 -1.64 0.11 3.93
N ILE A 85 -1.29 1.16 3.17
CA ILE A 85 -1.45 2.56 3.57
C ILE A 85 -2.74 3.15 3.01
N VAL A 86 -2.96 3.01 1.70
CA VAL A 86 -4.05 3.68 0.98
C VAL A 86 -5.41 3.13 1.42
N VAL A 87 -5.55 1.81 1.58
CA VAL A 87 -6.84 1.20 1.94
C VAL A 87 -7.32 1.65 3.33
N PRO A 88 -6.52 1.56 4.41
CA PRO A 88 -6.96 2.05 5.71
C PRO A 88 -7.24 3.56 5.74
N VAL A 89 -6.43 4.38 5.05
CA VAL A 89 -6.64 5.83 5.01
C VAL A 89 -7.96 6.17 4.30
N LEU A 90 -8.24 5.56 3.14
CA LEU A 90 -9.50 5.79 2.43
C LEU A 90 -10.73 5.35 3.24
N LEU A 91 -10.62 4.25 3.97
CA LEU A 91 -11.71 3.76 4.81
C LEU A 91 -11.95 4.68 6.00
N VAL A 92 -10.91 4.97 6.79
CA VAL A 92 -11.06 5.46 8.17
C VAL A 92 -10.74 6.95 8.32
N ALA A 93 -9.86 7.49 7.47
CA ALA A 93 -9.45 8.88 7.60
C ALA A 93 -10.56 9.85 7.16
N ASP A 94 -10.43 11.08 7.64
CA ASP A 94 -11.23 12.19 7.16
C ASP A 94 -10.69 12.68 5.81
N LEU A 95 -11.44 12.39 4.75
CA LEU A 95 -11.08 12.76 3.38
C LEU A 95 -11.38 14.23 3.06
N ALA A 96 -12.10 14.96 3.93
CA ALA A 96 -12.27 16.41 3.78
C ALA A 96 -11.03 17.17 4.25
N ASN A 97 -10.14 16.53 5.02
CA ASN A 97 -8.94 17.15 5.52
C ASN A 97 -7.89 17.30 4.39
N ILE A 98 -7.51 18.55 4.10
CA ILE A 98 -6.53 18.88 3.06
C ILE A 98 -5.17 18.19 3.25
N TYR A 99 -4.74 18.00 4.51
CA TYR A 99 -3.48 17.31 4.80
C TYR A 99 -3.54 15.84 4.40
N ILE A 100 -4.68 15.16 4.63
CA ILE A 100 -4.89 13.77 4.23
C ILE A 100 -4.93 13.65 2.70
N GLN A 101 -5.62 14.57 2.02
CA GLN A 101 -5.66 14.60 0.55
C GLN A 101 -4.26 14.79 -0.05
N LEU A 102 -3.48 15.72 0.50
CA LEU A 102 -2.12 15.99 0.04
C LEU A 102 -1.20 14.79 0.28
N LEU A 103 -1.28 14.16 1.45
CA LEU A 103 -0.51 12.94 1.76
C LEU A 103 -0.90 11.78 0.86
N LEU A 104 -2.19 11.57 0.60
CA LEU A 104 -2.66 10.53 -0.33
C LEU A 104 -2.13 10.79 -1.75
N LEU A 105 -2.25 12.02 -2.24
CA LEU A 105 -1.79 12.39 -3.58
C LEU A 105 -0.29 12.17 -3.73
N THR A 106 0.51 12.67 -2.79
CA THR A 106 1.97 12.53 -2.81
C THR A 106 2.42 11.07 -2.68
N THR A 107 1.76 10.29 -1.82
CA THR A 107 2.04 8.85 -1.66
C THR A 107 1.73 8.07 -2.93
N LEU A 108 0.57 8.32 -3.56
CA LEU A 108 0.20 7.69 -4.82
C LEU A 108 1.09 8.13 -5.98
N TRP A 109 1.49 9.40 -6.01
CA TRP A 109 2.38 9.95 -7.03
C TRP A 109 3.77 9.29 -6.96
N MET A 110 4.39 9.30 -5.77
CA MET A 110 5.70 8.66 -5.57
C MET A 110 5.63 7.15 -5.75
N GLY A 111 4.54 6.53 -5.28
CA GLY A 111 4.27 5.11 -5.49
C GLY A 111 4.14 4.74 -6.97
N GLY A 112 3.47 5.59 -7.76
CA GLY A 112 3.33 5.44 -9.20
C GLY A 112 4.66 5.57 -9.95
N ILE A 113 5.48 6.55 -9.57
CA ILE A 113 6.84 6.71 -10.14
C ILE A 113 7.70 5.48 -9.83
N GLY A 114 7.72 5.03 -8.57
CA GLY A 114 8.47 3.84 -8.17
C GLY A 114 8.00 2.58 -8.89
N PHE A 115 6.68 2.40 -9.02
CA PHE A 115 6.11 1.30 -9.78
C PHE A 115 6.48 1.35 -11.26
N ALA A 116 6.45 2.54 -11.88
CA ALA A 116 6.85 2.70 -13.27
C ALA A 116 8.34 2.38 -13.49
N ASP A 117 9.21 2.78 -12.57
CA ASP A 117 10.65 2.46 -12.64
C ASP A 117 10.93 0.96 -12.47
N ASP A 118 10.27 0.31 -11.48
CA ASP A 118 10.36 -1.13 -11.29
C ASP A 118 9.79 -1.91 -12.50
N TYR A 119 8.66 -1.45 -13.06
CA TYR A 119 8.07 -2.05 -14.26
C TYR A 119 9.00 -1.93 -15.48
N ILE A 120 9.63 -0.77 -15.69
CA ILE A 120 10.59 -0.56 -16.79
C ILE A 120 11.82 -1.45 -16.61
N LYS A 121 12.35 -1.56 -15.39
CA LYS A 121 13.52 -2.42 -15.12
C LYS A 121 13.22 -3.89 -15.40
N VAL A 122 12.07 -4.38 -14.94
CA VAL A 122 11.67 -5.79 -15.07
C VAL A 122 11.26 -6.13 -16.50
N TYR A 123 10.46 -5.29 -17.17
CA TYR A 123 9.92 -5.63 -18.49
C TYR A 123 10.84 -5.24 -19.66
N LYS A 124 11.57 -4.10 -19.58
CA LYS A 124 12.46 -3.65 -20.67
C LYS A 124 13.91 -4.15 -20.54
N LYS A 125 14.27 -4.90 -19.49
CA LYS A 125 15.66 -5.35 -19.19
C LYS A 125 16.71 -4.23 -19.28
N ASN A 126 16.31 -2.97 -19.13
CA ASN A 126 17.18 -1.82 -19.30
C ASN A 126 17.52 -1.25 -17.92
N LYS A 127 18.79 -1.43 -17.51
CA LYS A 127 19.28 -1.06 -16.16
C LYS A 127 19.27 0.45 -15.87
N GLN A 128 19.00 1.30 -16.86
CA GLN A 128 19.05 2.75 -16.69
C GLN A 128 17.80 3.37 -16.04
N GLY A 129 16.71 2.61 -15.84
CA GLY A 129 15.48 3.11 -15.18
C GLY A 129 14.78 4.25 -15.94
N LEU A 130 13.90 4.98 -15.25
CA LEU A 130 13.32 6.25 -15.73
C LEU A 130 14.41 7.35 -15.75
N ARG A 131 14.59 8.01 -16.90
CA ARG A 131 15.35 9.27 -17.03
C ARG A 131 14.41 10.47 -16.91
#